data_AF-F0XZH5-F1
#
_entry.id   AF-F0XZH5-F1
#
_cell.length_a   1.000
_cell.length_b   1.000
_cell.length_c   1.000
_cell.angle_alpha   90.00
_cell.angle_beta   90.00
_cell.angle_gamma   90.00
#
_symmetry.space_group_name_H-M   'P 1'
#
loop_
_entity.id
_entity.type
_entity.pdbx_description
1 polymer ?
#
loop_
_entity_poly.entity_id
_entity_poly.type
_entity_poly.pdbx_seq_one_letter_code
_entity_poly.pdbx_strand_id
1 'polypeptide(L)'
;MQSKVLSLELLLSVLEHAGPSFRGGARFVGAVRQYLCVSLLKNCTSNVTHVVALSLRIFVALISKFRDHLKAEIEVFIHHIFLRILDSDNSTHEHKMLVLEVFHKLCGDTDSLVEIFLSYDADFESVDVFKHIVVALARVVKGSA
;
A
#
# COMPACT_ATOMS: atom_id res chain seq x y z
N MET A 1 -21.36 8.84 3.11
CA MET A 1 -19.88 8.98 3.07
C MET A 1 -19.23 9.19 4.45
N GLN A 2 -19.78 10.03 5.33
CA GLN A 2 -19.19 10.28 6.65
C GLN A 2 -18.91 9.02 7.48
N SER A 3 -19.87 8.08 7.54
CA SER A 3 -19.66 6.79 8.22
C SER A 3 -18.49 5.97 7.64
N LYS A 4 -18.27 6.00 6.32
CA LYS A 4 -17.16 5.27 5.68
C LYS A 4 -15.81 5.87 6.03
N VAL A 5 -15.71 7.20 6.01
CA VAL A 5 -14.50 7.94 6.39
C VAL A 5 -14.13 7.63 7.84
N LEU A 6 -15.09 7.78 8.76
CA LEU A 6 -14.87 7.47 10.17
C LEU A 6 -14.41 6.02 10.39
N SER A 7 -15.01 5.05 9.70
CA SER A 7 -14.58 3.66 9.78
C SER A 7 -13.13 3.46 9.33
N LEU A 8 -12.70 4.12 8.25
CA LEU A 8 -11.31 4.03 7.79
C LEU A 8 -10.34 4.70 8.77
N GLU A 9 -10.71 5.84 9.37
CA GLU A 9 -9.91 6.50 10.40
C GLU A 9 -9.73 5.62 11.64
N LEU A 10 -10.80 4.98 12.10
CA LEU A 10 -10.75 4.06 13.23
C LEU A 10 -9.89 2.82 12.92
N LEU A 11 -10.04 2.25 11.71
CA LEU A 11 -9.21 1.12 11.28
C LEU A 11 -7.73 1.50 11.20
N LEU A 12 -7.41 2.68 10.67
CA LEU A 12 -6.05 3.20 10.64
C LEU A 12 -5.47 3.32 12.06
N SER A 13 -6.24 3.92 12.98
CA SER A 13 -5.83 4.05 14.38
C SER A 13 -5.56 2.70 15.04
N VAL A 14 -6.41 1.70 14.81
CA VAL A 14 -6.20 0.33 15.33
C VAL A 14 -4.89 -0.26 14.81
N LEU A 15 -4.58 -0.11 13.51
CA LEU A 15 -3.37 -0.69 12.92
C LEU A 15 -2.09 0.01 13.38
N GLU A 16 -2.12 1.34 13.50
CA GLU A 16 -0.98 2.14 13.98
C GLU A 16 -0.64 1.80 15.44
N HIS A 17 -1.65 1.58 16.28
CA HIS A 17 -1.49 1.36 17.73
C HIS A 17 -1.57 -0.12 18.15
N ALA A 18 -1.77 -1.05 17.22
CA ALA A 18 -1.80 -2.48 17.52
C ALA A 18 -0.49 -2.95 18.18
N GLY A 19 -0.57 -3.59 19.35
CA GLY A 19 0.59 -4.21 19.99
C GLY A 19 1.03 -5.51 19.31
N PRO A 20 2.24 -6.04 19.61
CA PRO A 20 2.80 -7.24 18.97
C PRO A 20 1.87 -8.46 18.99
N SER A 21 1.20 -8.72 20.12
CA SER A 21 0.27 -9.84 20.27
C SER A 21 -0.94 -9.74 19.33
N PHE A 22 -1.38 -8.51 19.03
CA PHE A 22 -2.48 -8.29 18.09
C PHE A 22 -1.99 -8.42 16.65
N ARG A 23 -0.80 -7.89 16.35
CA ARG A 23 -0.19 -7.94 15.01
C ARG A 23 0.07 -9.37 14.52
N GLY A 24 0.56 -10.25 15.41
CA GLY A 24 0.82 -11.66 15.11
C GLY A 24 -0.37 -12.61 15.30
N GLY A 25 -1.51 -12.10 15.79
CA GLY A 25 -2.67 -12.94 16.08
C GLY A 25 -3.31 -13.48 14.80
N ALA A 26 -3.34 -14.82 14.62
CA ALA A 26 -3.85 -15.46 13.41
C ALA A 26 -5.27 -15.03 13.01
N ARG A 27 -6.16 -14.80 13.99
CA ARG A 27 -7.52 -14.29 13.74
C ARG A 27 -7.50 -12.86 13.20
N PHE A 28 -6.67 -11.99 13.75
CA PHE A 28 -6.57 -10.60 13.32
C PHE A 28 -5.93 -10.50 11.94
N VAL A 29 -4.81 -11.20 11.73
CA VAL A 29 -4.17 -11.32 10.40
C VAL A 29 -5.15 -11.86 9.37
N GLY A 30 -5.90 -12.91 9.71
CA GLY A 30 -6.94 -13.46 8.84
C GLY A 30 -7.99 -12.42 8.47
N ALA A 31 -8.47 -11.62 9.44
CA ALA A 31 -9.43 -10.56 9.19
C ALA A 31 -8.86 -9.44 8.32
N VAL A 32 -7.59 -9.07 8.52
CA VAL A 32 -6.90 -8.07 7.67
C VAL A 32 -6.84 -8.57 6.22
N ARG A 33 -6.39 -9.81 5.98
CA ARG A 33 -6.32 -10.39 4.64
C ARG A 33 -7.69 -10.48 3.97
N GLN A 34 -8.66 -11.06 4.65
CA GLN A 34 -9.95 -11.43 4.05
C GLN A 34 -10.91 -10.25 3.91
N TYR A 35 -10.85 -9.26 4.80
CA TYR A 35 -11.81 -8.16 4.81
C TYR A 35 -11.16 -6.82 4.50
N LEU A 36 -10.08 -6.47 5.21
CA LEU A 36 -9.48 -5.15 5.06
C LEU A 36 -8.82 -4.99 3.69
N CYS A 37 -7.96 -5.92 3.27
CA CYS A 37 -7.30 -5.83 1.96
C CYS A 37 -8.33 -5.79 0.82
N VAL A 38 -9.36 -6.63 0.86
CA VAL A 38 -10.46 -6.60 -0.14
C VAL A 38 -11.20 -5.26 -0.14
N SER A 39 -11.45 -4.66 1.03
CA SER A 39 -12.06 -3.33 1.15
C SER A 39 -11.16 -2.24 0.55
N LEU A 40 -9.85 -2.27 0.84
CA LEU A 40 -8.89 -1.28 0.36
C LEU A 40 -8.76 -1.30 -1.17
N LEU A 41 -8.77 -2.48 -1.80
CA LEU A 41 -8.75 -2.60 -3.27
C LEU A 41 -9.90 -1.81 -3.92
N LYS A 42 -11.09 -1.82 -3.31
CA LYS A 42 -12.26 -1.07 -3.79
C LYS A 42 -12.20 0.41 -3.44
N ASN A 43 -11.52 0.77 -2.35
CA ASN A 43 -11.49 2.14 -1.87
C ASN A 43 -10.43 2.99 -2.58
N CYS A 44 -9.32 2.38 -3.01
CA CYS A 44 -8.27 3.08 -3.77
C CYS A 44 -8.71 3.50 -5.18
N THR A 45 -9.82 2.98 -5.70
CA THR A 45 -10.43 3.38 -6.99
C THR A 45 -11.66 4.28 -6.80
N SER A 46 -11.87 4.79 -5.59
CA SER A 46 -13.01 5.67 -5.30
C SER A 46 -12.83 7.06 -5.93
N ASN A 47 -13.92 7.65 -6.40
CA ASN A 47 -13.95 9.05 -6.87
C ASN A 47 -13.84 10.08 -5.73
N VAL A 48 -13.81 9.64 -4.46
CA VAL A 48 -13.68 10.53 -3.31
C VAL A 48 -12.22 10.50 -2.83
N THR A 49 -11.46 11.54 -3.15
CA THR A 49 -10.01 11.61 -2.85
C THR A 49 -9.71 11.29 -1.38
N HIS A 50 -10.51 11.81 -0.43
CA HIS A 50 -10.28 11.54 0.99
C HIS A 50 -10.32 10.05 1.35
N VAL A 51 -11.20 9.27 0.70
CA VAL A 51 -11.28 7.82 0.89
C VAL A 51 -10.05 7.13 0.32
N VAL A 52 -9.56 7.57 -0.84
CA VAL A 52 -8.33 7.06 -1.46
C VAL A 52 -7.13 7.36 -0.54
N ALA A 53 -6.99 8.61 -0.07
CA ALA A 53 -5.92 9.03 0.82
C ALA A 53 -5.88 8.20 2.13
N LEU A 54 -7.02 8.03 2.80
CA LEU A 54 -7.09 7.18 4.00
C LEU A 54 -6.75 5.71 3.70
N SER A 55 -7.20 5.19 2.56
CA SER A 55 -6.90 3.81 2.15
C SER A 55 -5.40 3.60 1.90
N LEU A 56 -4.74 4.57 1.27
CA LEU A 56 -3.30 4.56 1.05
C LEU A 56 -2.53 4.65 2.38
N ARG A 57 -2.98 5.49 3.33
CA ARG A 57 -2.39 5.55 4.68
C ARG A 57 -2.53 4.23 5.44
N ILE A 58 -3.69 3.58 5.37
CA ILE A 58 -3.90 2.25 5.94
C ILE A 58 -2.91 1.25 5.33
N PHE A 59 -2.72 1.27 4.02
CA PHE A 59 -1.77 0.40 3.36
C PHE A 59 -0.32 0.63 3.83
N VAL A 60 0.09 1.89 4.02
CA VAL A 60 1.42 2.20 4.61
C VAL A 60 1.55 1.55 5.98
N ALA A 61 0.54 1.65 6.84
CA ALA A 61 0.55 0.99 8.15
C ALA A 61 0.64 -0.55 8.02
N LEU A 62 0.01 -1.15 7.01
CA LEU A 62 0.11 -2.58 6.73
C LEU A 62 1.54 -2.99 6.31
N ILE A 63 2.20 -2.25 5.41
CA ILE A 63 3.60 -2.50 5.07
C ILE A 63 4.48 -2.39 6.32
N SER A 64 4.37 -1.28 7.05
CA SER A 64 5.30 -1.02 8.16
C SER A 64 5.13 -1.97 9.34
N LYS A 65 3.93 -2.52 9.58
CA LYS A 65 3.62 -3.27 10.81
C LYS A 65 3.19 -4.72 10.60
N PHE A 66 2.83 -5.12 9.38
CA PHE A 66 2.23 -6.43 9.09
C PHE A 66 2.86 -7.15 7.88
N ARG A 67 3.96 -6.65 7.31
CA ARG A 67 4.59 -7.21 6.10
C ARG A 67 4.86 -8.72 6.17
N ASP A 68 5.34 -9.23 7.30
CA ASP A 68 5.67 -10.65 7.50
C ASP A 68 4.43 -11.55 7.35
N HIS A 69 3.25 -10.96 7.47
CA HIS A 69 1.97 -11.61 7.32
C HIS A 69 1.25 -11.26 6.02
N LEU A 70 1.71 -10.30 5.23
CA LEU A 70 0.95 -9.75 4.09
C LEU A 70 1.75 -9.70 2.79
N LYS A 71 2.73 -10.59 2.61
CA LYS A 71 3.61 -10.60 1.43
C LYS A 71 2.82 -10.58 0.11
N ALA A 72 1.86 -11.49 -0.06
CA ALA A 72 1.07 -11.56 -1.29
C ALA A 72 0.17 -10.33 -1.49
N GLU A 73 -0.46 -9.84 -0.42
CA GLU A 73 -1.34 -8.67 -0.49
C GLU A 73 -0.56 -7.40 -0.83
N ILE A 74 0.61 -7.19 -0.22
CA ILE A 74 1.48 -6.03 -0.48
C ILE A 74 1.92 -6.02 -1.95
N GLU A 75 2.31 -7.17 -2.50
CA GLU A 75 2.66 -7.30 -3.92
C GLU A 75 1.49 -6.85 -4.81
N VAL A 76 0.29 -7.36 -4.53
CA VAL A 76 -0.93 -7.05 -5.29
C VAL A 76 -1.24 -5.56 -5.24
N PHE A 77 -1.16 -4.92 -4.07
CA PHE A 77 -1.41 -3.49 -3.94
C PHE A 77 -0.41 -2.64 -4.71
N ILE A 78 0.89 -2.94 -4.60
CA ILE A 78 1.90 -2.17 -5.31
C ILE A 78 1.69 -2.31 -6.81
N HIS A 79 1.65 -3.54 -7.33
CA HIS A 79 1.56 -3.76 -8.78
C HIS A 79 0.22 -3.36 -9.38
N HIS A 80 -0.88 -3.80 -8.78
CA HIS A 80 -2.19 -3.66 -9.42
C HIS A 80 -2.92 -2.37 -9.06
N ILE A 81 -2.49 -1.66 -8.01
CA ILE A 81 -3.08 -0.39 -7.60
C ILE A 81 -2.09 0.75 -7.78
N PHE A 82 -0.94 0.73 -7.11
CA PHE A 82 -0.10 1.94 -7.02
C PHE A 82 0.55 2.25 -8.35
N LEU A 83 1.21 1.26 -8.94
CA LEU A 83 1.84 1.42 -10.25
C LEU A 83 0.80 1.73 -11.32
N ARG A 84 -0.39 1.11 -11.26
CA ARG A 84 -1.48 1.44 -12.19
C ARG A 84 -2.01 2.86 -12.02
N ILE A 85 -2.10 3.38 -10.81
CA ILE A 85 -2.51 4.77 -10.58
C ILE A 85 -1.49 5.72 -11.22
N LEU A 86 -0.19 5.45 -11.03
CA LEU A 86 0.87 6.27 -11.64
C LEU A 86 0.85 6.21 -13.16
N ASP A 87 0.66 5.01 -13.74
CA ASP A 87 0.73 4.77 -15.18
C ASP A 87 -0.55 5.12 -15.96
N SER A 88 -1.69 5.34 -15.28
CA SER A 88 -2.96 5.58 -15.97
C SER A 88 -3.20 7.07 -16.28
N ASP A 89 -3.54 7.37 -17.53
CA ASP A 89 -4.01 8.71 -17.96
C ASP A 89 -5.35 9.11 -17.32
N ASN A 90 -6.14 8.13 -16.86
CA ASN A 90 -7.43 8.36 -16.22
C ASN A 90 -7.29 8.69 -14.72
N SER A 91 -6.10 8.52 -14.15
CA SER A 91 -5.83 8.89 -12.76
C SER A 91 -5.70 10.39 -12.63
N THR A 92 -6.39 10.97 -11.65
CA THR A 92 -6.24 12.39 -11.33
C THR A 92 -4.81 12.68 -10.85
N HIS A 93 -4.34 13.90 -11.08
CA HIS A 93 -3.04 14.35 -10.57
C HIS A 93 -2.94 14.17 -9.04
N GLU A 94 -4.04 14.44 -8.33
CA GLU A 94 -4.12 14.27 -6.87
C GLU A 94 -3.90 12.80 -6.45
N HIS A 95 -4.51 11.83 -7.14
CA HIS A 95 -4.27 10.41 -6.85
C HIS A 95 -2.83 10.00 -7.15
N LYS A 96 -2.25 10.46 -8.26
CA LYS A 96 -0.83 10.21 -8.57
C LYS A 96 0.08 10.79 -7.48
N MET A 97 -0.18 12.00 -7.02
CA MET A 97 0.58 12.64 -5.94
C MET A 97 0.49 11.88 -4.61
N LEU A 98 -0.69 11.37 -4.25
CA LEU A 98 -0.85 10.55 -3.04
C LEU A 98 -0.03 9.25 -3.11
N VAL A 99 0.00 8.59 -4.27
CA VAL A 99 0.84 7.39 -4.45
C VAL A 99 2.33 7.72 -4.40
N LEU A 100 2.75 8.84 -4.99
CA LEU A 100 4.14 9.30 -4.87
C LEU A 100 4.52 9.63 -3.43
N GLU A 101 3.61 10.19 -2.63
CA GLU A 101 3.85 10.43 -1.20
C GLU A 101 4.06 9.11 -0.44
N VAL A 102 3.29 8.07 -0.79
CA VAL A 102 3.48 6.72 -0.22
C VAL A 102 4.87 6.18 -0.56
N PHE A 103 5.28 6.24 -1.84
CA PHE A 103 6.61 5.79 -2.23
C PHE A 103 7.72 6.64 -1.61
N HIS A 104 7.53 7.94 -1.47
CA HIS A 104 8.48 8.81 -0.77
C HIS A 104 8.68 8.38 0.69
N LYS A 105 7.59 8.08 1.41
CA LYS A 105 7.66 7.57 2.80
C LYS A 105 8.35 6.21 2.87
N LEU A 106 8.02 5.32 1.94
CA LEU A 106 8.63 3.99 1.87
C LEU A 106 10.14 4.09 1.60
N CYS A 107 10.55 4.94 0.66
CA CYS A 107 11.95 5.15 0.31
C CYS A 107 12.73 5.88 1.41
N GLY A 108 12.06 6.62 2.29
CA GLY A 108 12.65 7.24 3.46
C GLY A 108 13.04 6.23 4.56
N ASP A 109 12.57 4.98 4.48
CA ASP A 109 12.89 3.90 5.39
C ASP A 109 13.76 2.85 4.69
N THR A 110 15.07 2.91 4.94
CA THR A 110 16.04 2.02 4.29
C THR A 110 15.82 0.56 4.68
N ASP A 111 15.41 0.28 5.93
CA ASP A 111 15.17 -1.09 6.38
C ASP A 111 13.97 -1.69 5.63
N SER A 112 12.88 -0.92 5.50
CA SER A 112 11.71 -1.33 4.72
C SER A 112 12.05 -1.60 3.24
N LEU A 113 12.92 -0.79 2.62
CA LEU A 113 13.35 -1.01 1.23
C LEU A 113 14.18 -2.29 1.06
N VAL A 114 15.14 -2.53 1.96
CA VAL A 114 15.98 -3.73 1.94
C VAL A 114 15.11 -4.97 2.12
N GLU A 115 14.14 -4.92 3.03
CA GLU A 115 13.23 -6.04 3.25
C GLU A 115 12.30 -6.29 2.07
N ILE A 116 11.83 -5.26 1.38
CA ILE A 116 11.08 -5.43 0.13
C ILE A 116 11.95 -6.13 -0.91
N PHE A 117 13.18 -5.68 -1.12
CA PHE A 117 14.09 -6.34 -2.06
C PHE A 117 14.32 -7.81 -1.70
N LEU A 118 14.63 -8.10 -0.43
CA LEU A 118 14.85 -9.48 0.03
C LEU A 118 13.59 -10.34 -0.05
N SER A 119 12.42 -9.75 0.18
CA SER A 119 11.15 -10.46 0.18
C SER A 119 10.66 -10.78 -1.23
N TYR A 120 10.97 -9.95 -2.22
CA TYR A 120 10.38 -10.05 -3.56
C TYR A 120 11.45 -10.26 -4.64
N ASP A 121 12.33 -9.29 -4.86
CA ASP A 121 13.29 -9.31 -5.98
C ASP A 121 14.44 -10.33 -5.78
N ALA A 122 14.75 -10.73 -4.54
CA ALA A 122 15.73 -11.78 -4.26
C ALA A 122 15.16 -13.21 -4.31
N ASP A 123 13.82 -13.33 -4.40
CA ASP A 123 13.10 -14.59 -4.48
C ASP A 123 12.76 -14.91 -5.95
N PHE A 124 13.39 -15.96 -6.51
CA PHE A 124 13.22 -16.33 -7.92
C PHE A 124 11.79 -16.70 -8.31
N GLU A 125 10.92 -17.03 -7.34
CA GLU A 125 9.51 -17.36 -7.60
C GLU A 125 8.59 -16.14 -7.47
N SER A 126 9.10 -14.98 -7.02
CA SER A 126 8.32 -13.77 -6.78
C SER A 126 8.51 -12.74 -7.89
N VAL A 127 7.67 -11.70 -7.87
CA VAL A 127 7.72 -10.59 -8.83
C VAL A 127 8.69 -9.52 -8.32
N ASP A 128 9.46 -8.91 -9.23
CA ASP A 128 10.42 -7.83 -8.91
C ASP A 128 9.72 -6.51 -8.43
N VAL A 129 9.15 -6.50 -7.21
CA VAL A 129 8.44 -5.34 -6.64
C VAL A 129 9.34 -4.10 -6.59
N PHE A 130 10.54 -4.23 -6.03
CA PHE A 130 11.46 -3.10 -5.84
C PHE A 130 11.86 -2.50 -7.19
N LYS A 131 12.27 -3.34 -8.14
CA LYS A 131 12.57 -2.91 -9.52
C LYS A 131 11.40 -2.16 -10.16
N HIS A 132 10.18 -2.65 -10.03
CA HIS A 132 9.02 -1.99 -10.62
C HIS A 132 8.73 -0.62 -9.99
N ILE A 133 8.94 -0.47 -8.67
CA ILE A 133 8.87 0.85 -8.01
C ILE A 133 9.91 1.80 -8.61
N VAL A 134 11.17 1.38 -8.71
CA VAL A 134 12.26 2.19 -9.26
C VAL A 134 11.96 2.61 -10.71
N VAL A 135 11.50 1.68 -11.54
CA VAL A 135 11.15 1.94 -12.94
C VAL A 135 9.97 2.91 -13.05
N ALA A 136 8.95 2.79 -12.21
CA ALA A 136 7.82 3.70 -12.21
C ALA A 136 8.23 5.12 -11.81
N LEU A 137 9.00 5.28 -10.73
CA LEU A 137 9.50 6.59 -10.30
C LEU A 137 10.38 7.23 -11.39
N ALA A 138 11.24 6.44 -12.05
CA ALA A 138 12.05 6.93 -13.16
C ALA A 138 11.21 7.42 -14.36
N ARG A 139 10.08 6.76 -14.66
CA ARG A 139 9.15 7.18 -15.74
C ARG A 139 8.45 8.49 -15.39
N VAL A 140 8.03 8.66 -14.13
CA VAL A 140 7.42 9.91 -13.64
C VAL A 140 8.38 11.08 -13.81
N VAL A 141 9.66 10.93 -13.43
CA VAL A 141 10.68 11.99 -13.56
C VAL A 141 10.95 12.34 -15.03
N LYS A 142 10.88 11.37 -15.94
CA LYS A 142 11.07 11.58 -17.38
C LYS A 142 9.84 12.21 -18.07
N GLY A 143 8.74 12.43 -17.36
CA GLY A 143 7.49 12.97 -17.92
C GLY A 143 6.77 11.98 -18.84
N SER A 144 6.98 10.68 -18.65
CA SER A 144 6.40 9.61 -19.49
C SER A 144 5.32 8.80 -18.76
N ALA A 145 4.69 9.38 -17.72
CA ALA A 145 3.74 8.72 -16.83
C ALA A 145 2.39 9.43 -16.77
#